data_AF-A0A6A4ZHB1-F1
#
_entry.id   AF-A0A6A4ZHB1-F1
#
_cell.length_a   1.000
_cell.length_b   1.000
_cell.length_c   1.000
_cell.angle_alpha   90.00
_cell.angle_beta   90.00
_cell.angle_gamma   90.00
#
_symmetry.space_group_name_H-M   'P 1'
#
loop_
_entity.id
_entity.type
_entity.pdbx_description
1 polymer ?
#
loop_
_entity_poly.entity_id
_entity_poly.type
_entity_poly.pdbx_seq_one_letter_code
_entity_poly.pdbx_strand_id
1 'polypeptide(L)'
;MVVSAEVQTEQSQLHALQKLDEQCVQFQLQGNYVSALECMERALVLRRHFFGLDAVEVRESCKAVAEMCNLLSMTYLQQENYGVTLELLKKAEILTENHPQERATTLNNMACYYRR
;
A
#
# COMPACT_ATOMS: atom_id res chain seq x y z
N MET A 1 -9.76 -28.99 20.57
CA MET A 1 -10.68 -27.83 20.45
C MET A 1 -9.98 -26.52 20.08
N VAL A 2 -8.65 -26.36 20.26
CA VAL A 2 -7.93 -25.11 19.89
C VAL A 2 -7.70 -24.99 18.37
N VAL A 3 -7.34 -26.09 17.71
CA VAL A 3 -7.08 -26.15 16.25
C VAL A 3 -8.27 -25.67 15.41
N SER A 4 -9.51 -25.97 15.84
CA SER A 4 -10.72 -25.59 15.10
C SER A 4 -11.00 -24.08 15.15
N ALA A 5 -10.62 -23.40 16.22
CA ALA A 5 -10.83 -21.96 16.37
C ALA A 5 -9.77 -21.15 15.60
N GLU A 6 -8.51 -21.61 15.60
CA GLU A 6 -7.42 -21.01 14.81
C GLU A 6 -7.70 -21.15 13.31
N VAL A 7 -8.08 -22.34 12.83
CA VAL A 7 -8.42 -22.59 11.42
C VAL A 7 -9.63 -21.74 10.97
N GLN A 8 -10.64 -21.57 11.83
CA GLN A 8 -11.79 -20.72 11.52
C GLN A 8 -11.41 -19.23 11.45
N THR A 9 -10.45 -18.79 12.28
CA THR A 9 -9.95 -17.42 12.31
C THR A 9 -9.11 -17.14 11.06
N GLU A 10 -8.23 -18.06 10.66
CA GLU A 10 -7.43 -17.96 9.45
C GLU A 10 -8.30 -17.91 8.17
N GLN A 11 -9.32 -18.76 8.07
CA GLN A 11 -10.26 -18.70 6.94
C GLN A 11 -11.01 -17.36 6.88
N SER A 12 -11.46 -16.84 8.02
CA SER A 12 -12.17 -15.56 8.07
C SER A 12 -11.29 -14.38 7.62
N GLN A 13 -10.02 -14.40 8.01
CA GLN A 13 -9.04 -13.39 7.65
C GLN A 13 -8.61 -13.51 6.17
N LEU A 14 -8.55 -14.73 5.61
CA LEU A 14 -8.27 -14.93 4.18
C LEU A 14 -9.43 -14.41 3.31
N HIS A 15 -10.67 -14.67 3.72
CA HIS A 15 -11.85 -14.07 3.08
C HIS A 15 -11.86 -12.55 3.20
N ALA A 16 -11.43 -11.99 4.33
CA ALA A 16 -11.29 -10.55 4.50
C ALA A 16 -10.23 -9.96 3.53
N LEU A 17 -9.11 -10.66 3.31
CA LEU A 17 -8.08 -10.26 2.34
C LEU A 17 -8.64 -10.24 0.92
N GLN A 18 -9.33 -11.30 0.49
CA GLN A 18 -9.97 -11.37 -0.82
C GLN A 18 -10.96 -10.22 -1.03
N LYS A 19 -11.81 -9.95 -0.03
CA LYS A 19 -12.76 -8.85 -0.08
C LYS A 19 -12.07 -7.48 -0.19
N LEU A 20 -10.96 -7.28 0.50
CA LEU A 20 -10.17 -6.05 0.40
C LEU A 20 -9.57 -5.87 -1.00
N ASP A 21 -9.07 -6.95 -1.61
CA ASP A 21 -8.53 -6.91 -2.96
C ASP A 21 -9.63 -6.58 -3.99
N GLU A 22 -10.80 -7.20 -3.87
CA GLU A 22 -11.95 -6.88 -4.71
C GLU A 22 -12.39 -5.41 -4.56
N GLN A 23 -12.47 -4.91 -3.33
CA GLN A 23 -12.81 -3.51 -3.06
C GLN A 23 -11.76 -2.55 -3.64
N CYS A 24 -10.47 -2.88 -3.50
CA CYS A 24 -9.39 -2.10 -4.11
C CYS A 24 -9.58 -1.99 -5.63
N VAL A 25 -9.79 -3.12 -6.32
CA VAL A 25 -9.99 -3.15 -7.76
C VAL A 25 -11.21 -2.30 -8.16
N GLN A 26 -12.32 -2.42 -7.43
CA GLN A 26 -13.52 -1.61 -7.69
C GLN A 26 -13.24 -0.10 -7.51
N PHE A 27 -12.54 0.30 -6.46
CA PHE A 27 -12.17 1.70 -6.26
C PHE A 27 -11.22 2.22 -7.35
N GLN A 28 -10.26 1.41 -7.80
CA GLN A 28 -9.38 1.77 -8.93
C GLN A 28 -10.17 1.98 -10.22
N LEU A 29 -11.13 1.10 -10.53
CA LEU A 29 -12.00 1.24 -11.71
C LEU A 29 -12.88 2.49 -11.66
N GLN A 30 -13.26 2.93 -10.46
CA GLN A 30 -14.02 4.16 -10.23
C GLN A 30 -13.13 5.43 -10.18
N GLY A 31 -11.80 5.27 -10.27
CA GLY A 31 -10.84 6.37 -10.12
C GLY A 31 -10.70 6.89 -8.68
N ASN A 32 -11.27 6.21 -7.69
CA ASN A 32 -11.14 6.57 -6.28
C ASN A 32 -9.85 5.96 -5.69
N TYR A 33 -8.71 6.52 -6.08
CA TYR A 33 -7.40 6.01 -5.69
C TYR A 33 -7.09 6.15 -4.20
N VAL A 34 -7.73 7.08 -3.48
CA VAL A 34 -7.54 7.25 -2.02
C VAL A 34 -8.17 6.07 -1.28
N SER A 35 -9.43 5.74 -1.59
CA SER A 35 -10.08 4.56 -1.00
C SER A 35 -9.41 3.25 -1.44
N ALA A 36 -8.88 3.19 -2.67
CA ALA A 36 -8.06 2.05 -3.10
C ALA A 36 -6.81 1.89 -2.23
N LEU A 37 -6.07 2.98 -1.97
CA LEU A 37 -4.89 2.94 -1.10
C LEU A 37 -5.22 2.45 0.31
N GLU A 38 -6.32 2.91 0.90
CA GLU A 38 -6.77 2.43 2.22
C GLU A 38 -7.04 0.92 2.23
N CYS A 39 -7.68 0.39 1.18
CA CYS A 39 -7.89 -1.05 1.01
C CYS A 39 -6.56 -1.81 0.90
N MET A 40 -5.62 -1.30 0.10
CA MET A 40 -4.30 -1.92 -0.10
C MET A 40 -3.48 -1.93 1.18
N GLU A 41 -3.51 -0.87 1.98
CA GLU A 41 -2.80 -0.81 3.27
C GLU A 41 -3.35 -1.84 4.26
N ARG A 42 -4.68 -1.96 4.35
CA ARG A 42 -5.32 -2.99 5.18
C ARG A 42 -4.97 -4.40 4.70
N ALA A 43 -4.96 -4.62 3.39
CA ALA A 43 -4.57 -5.90 2.80
C ALA A 43 -3.10 -6.23 3.06
N LEU A 44 -2.20 -5.24 3.01
CA LEU A 44 -0.79 -5.41 3.35
C LEU A 44 -0.60 -5.84 4.81
N VAL A 45 -1.35 -5.26 5.75
CA VAL A 45 -1.30 -5.67 7.16
C VAL A 45 -1.67 -7.15 7.32
N LEU A 46 -2.74 -7.60 6.65
CA LEU A 46 -3.14 -9.01 6.67
C LEU A 46 -2.09 -9.92 6.02
N ARG A 47 -1.55 -9.54 4.85
CA ARG A 47 -0.48 -10.31 4.18
C ARG A 47 0.75 -10.48 5.07
N ARG A 48 1.16 -9.41 5.78
CA ARG A 48 2.28 -9.47 6.73
C ARG A 48 2.03 -10.43 7.88
N HIS A 49 0.79 -10.48 8.37
CA HIS A 49 0.39 -11.41 9.41
C HIS A 49 0.40 -12.87 8.94
N PHE A 50 -0.08 -13.14 7.71
CA PHE A 50 -0.21 -14.50 7.19
C PHE A 50 1.07 -15.10 6.63
N PHE A 51 1.78 -14.34 5.79
CA PHE A 51 2.88 -14.86 5.00
C PHE A 51 4.25 -14.55 5.62
N GLY A 52 4.29 -13.63 6.59
CA GLY A 52 5.53 -13.10 7.15
C GLY A 52 6.15 -12.00 6.29
N LEU A 53 7.11 -11.27 6.86
CA LEU A 53 7.64 -10.04 6.24
C LEU A 53 8.45 -10.27 4.96
N ASP A 54 9.11 -11.43 4.84
CA ASP A 54 10.02 -11.73 3.72
C ASP A 54 9.31 -12.40 2.53
N ALA A 55 8.03 -12.74 2.68
CA ALA A 55 7.25 -13.40 1.66
C ALA A 55 7.10 -12.55 0.40
N VAL A 56 7.02 -13.22 -0.74
CA VAL A 56 6.87 -12.56 -2.05
C VAL A 56 5.55 -11.79 -2.11
N GLU A 57 4.49 -12.32 -1.52
CA GLU A 57 3.17 -11.70 -1.45
C GLU A 57 3.18 -10.36 -0.70
N VAL A 58 3.96 -10.27 0.38
CA VAL A 58 4.13 -9.02 1.13
C VAL A 58 4.96 -8.03 0.33
N ARG A 59 6.02 -8.52 -0.32
CA ARG A 59 6.91 -7.72 -1.17
C ARG A 59 6.16 -7.03 -2.31
N GLU A 60 5.39 -7.81 -3.08
CA GLU A 60 4.58 -7.29 -4.18
C GLU A 60 3.51 -6.32 -3.68
N SER A 61 2.92 -6.60 -2.51
CA SER A 61 1.95 -5.68 -1.89
C SER A 61 2.60 -4.38 -1.42
N CYS A 62 3.81 -4.40 -0.84
CA CYS A 62 4.57 -3.20 -0.47
C CYS A 62 4.87 -2.35 -1.69
N LYS A 63 5.34 -2.98 -2.78
CA LYS A 63 5.58 -2.33 -4.07
C LYS A 63 4.32 -1.62 -4.57
N ALA A 64 3.18 -2.33 -4.64
CA ALA A 64 1.94 -1.76 -5.15
C ALA A 64 1.44 -0.58 -4.30
N VAL A 65 1.54 -0.67 -2.97
CA VAL A 65 1.19 0.43 -2.06
C VAL A 65 2.12 1.64 -2.28
N ALA A 66 3.43 1.41 -2.42
CA ALA A 66 4.39 2.48 -2.68
C ALA A 66 4.15 3.19 -4.02
N GLU A 67 3.83 2.44 -5.08
CA GLU A 67 3.45 2.99 -6.39
C GLU A 67 2.20 3.89 -6.29
N MET A 68 1.18 3.44 -5.56
CA MET A 68 -0.02 4.25 -5.32
C MET A 68 0.26 5.50 -4.49
N CYS A 69 1.06 5.39 -3.44
CA CYS A 69 1.51 6.55 -2.66
C CYS A 69 2.25 7.56 -3.55
N ASN A 70 3.17 7.09 -4.41
CA ASN A 70 3.89 7.94 -5.35
C ASN A 70 2.93 8.67 -6.31
N LEU A 71 1.99 7.94 -6.91
CA LEU A 71 0.99 8.52 -7.81
C LEU A 71 0.17 9.63 -7.11
N LEU A 72 -0.46 9.29 -5.98
CA LEU A 72 -1.30 10.22 -5.22
C LEU A 72 -0.51 11.41 -4.72
N SER A 73 0.74 11.20 -4.27
CA SER A 73 1.58 12.29 -3.77
C SER A 73 1.80 13.37 -4.84
N MET A 74 2.03 12.97 -6.10
CA MET A 74 2.20 13.90 -7.21
C MET A 74 0.89 14.60 -7.59
N THR A 75 -0.23 13.89 -7.52
CA THR A 75 -1.57 14.51 -7.67
C THR A 75 -1.81 15.58 -6.61
N TYR A 76 -1.51 15.29 -5.34
CA TYR A 76 -1.65 16.26 -4.25
C TYR A 76 -0.62 17.40 -4.34
N LEU A 77 0.57 17.14 -4.88
CA LEU A 77 1.59 18.17 -5.08
C LEU A 77 1.11 19.22 -6.07
N GLN A 78 0.46 18.80 -7.16
CA GLN A 78 -0.17 19.70 -8.15
C GLN A 78 -1.32 20.53 -7.56
N GLN A 79 -1.97 20.03 -6.52
CA GLN A 79 -3.03 20.73 -5.78
C GLN A 79 -2.49 21.57 -4.62
N GLU A 80 -1.16 21.72 -4.51
CA GLU A 80 -0.48 22.45 -3.44
C GLU A 80 -0.75 21.89 -2.03
N ASN A 81 -1.22 20.64 -1.93
CA ASN A 81 -1.43 19.96 -0.65
C ASN A 81 -0.14 19.30 -0.16
N TYR A 82 0.80 20.14 0.27
CA TYR A 82 2.15 19.72 0.65
C TYR A 82 2.23 18.85 1.91
N GLY A 83 1.23 18.92 2.79
CA GLY A 83 1.15 18.05 3.97
C GLY A 83 0.93 16.61 3.54
N VAL A 84 -0.17 16.37 2.81
CA VAL A 84 -0.54 15.03 2.33
C VAL A 84 0.51 14.46 1.38
N THR A 85 1.09 15.28 0.49
CA THR A 85 2.17 14.82 -0.38
C THR A 85 3.35 14.26 0.42
N LEU A 86 3.80 14.96 1.48
CA LEU A 86 4.96 14.51 2.25
C LEU A 86 4.67 13.21 3.00
N GLU A 87 3.47 13.09 3.56
CA GLU A 87 3.05 11.88 4.28
C GLU A 87 3.06 10.67 3.36
N LEU A 88 2.51 10.81 2.15
CA LEU A 88 2.52 9.74 1.15
C LEU A 88 3.93 9.38 0.69
N LEU A 89 4.80 10.36 0.46
CA LEU A 89 6.19 10.10 0.05
C LEU A 89 6.99 9.41 1.15
N LYS A 90 6.82 9.81 2.42
CA LYS A 90 7.44 9.13 3.56
C LYS A 90 6.95 7.68 3.70
N LYS A 91 5.66 7.44 3.48
CA LYS A 91 5.11 6.08 3.48
C LYS A 91 5.73 5.23 2.37
N ALA A 92 5.82 5.77 1.15
CA ALA A 92 6.47 5.10 0.02
C ALA A 92 7.97 4.83 0.28
N GLU A 93 8.68 5.76 0.92
CA GLU A 93 10.11 5.61 1.22
C GLU A 93 10.37 4.42 2.16
N ILE A 94 9.56 4.27 3.20
CA ILE A 94 9.64 3.14 4.14
C ILE A 94 9.34 1.82 3.41
N LEU A 95 8.29 1.79 2.59
CA LEU A 95 7.88 0.58 1.87
C LEU A 95 8.88 0.13 0.80
N THR A 96 9.75 1.02 0.34
CA THR A 96 10.71 0.77 -0.74
C THR A 96 12.15 0.59 -0.25
N GLU A 97 12.38 0.50 1.06
CA GLU A 97 13.72 0.39 1.65
C GLU A 97 14.55 -0.77 1.04
N ASN A 98 13.91 -1.90 0.75
CA ASN A 98 14.53 -3.08 0.13
C ASN A 98 14.27 -3.22 -1.39
N HIS A 99 13.71 -2.18 -2.02
CA HIS A 99 13.26 -2.17 -3.41
C HIS A 99 13.93 -1.02 -4.18
N PRO A 100 15.18 -1.20 -4.64
CA PRO A 100 15.98 -0.09 -5.16
C PRO A 100 15.36 0.60 -6.38
N GLN A 101 14.63 -0.14 -7.22
CA GLN A 101 13.97 0.40 -8.41
C GLN A 101 12.81 1.34 -8.01
N GLU A 102 11.91 0.88 -7.15
CA GLU A 102 10.77 1.64 -6.66
C GLU A 102 11.22 2.81 -5.78
N ARG A 103 12.27 2.61 -4.98
CA ARG A 103 12.87 3.65 -4.14
C ARG A 103 13.42 4.81 -4.97
N ALA A 104 14.00 4.54 -6.14
CA ALA A 104 14.48 5.58 -7.03
C ALA A 104 13.33 6.52 -7.47
N THR A 105 12.17 5.97 -7.79
CA THR A 105 10.96 6.75 -8.12
C THR A 105 10.51 7.60 -6.94
N THR A 106 10.45 7.03 -5.74
CA THR A 106 10.07 7.79 -4.53
C THR A 106 11.03 8.94 -4.24
N LEU A 107 12.34 8.70 -4.31
CA LEU A 107 13.34 9.74 -4.10
C LEU A 107 13.28 10.84 -5.16
N ASN A 108 13.01 10.49 -6.41
CA ASN A 108 12.78 11.47 -7.46
C ASN A 108 11.58 12.36 -7.14
N ASN A 109 10.47 11.78 -6.68
CA ASN A 109 9.29 12.51 -6.29
C ASN A 109 9.52 13.39 -5.03
N MET A 110 10.35 12.93 -4.09
CA MET A 110 10.82 13.76 -2.96
C MET A 110 11.68 14.93 -3.42
N ALA A 111 12.54 14.75 -4.43
CA ALA A 111 13.29 15.86 -5.01
C ALA A 111 12.35 16.89 -5.65
N CYS A 112 11.32 16.44 -6.39
CA CYS A 112 10.26 17.31 -6.91
C CYS A 112 9.54 18.07 -5.79
N TYR A 113 9.20 17.39 -4.70
CA TYR A 113 8.58 17.99 -3.52
C TYR A 113 9.44 19.10 -2.90
N TYR A 114 10.75 18.90 -2.76
CA TYR A 114 11.63 19.90 -2.14
C TYR A 114 12.03 21.04 -3.08
N ARG A 115 11.96 20.83 -4.40
CA ARG A 115 12.27 21.85 -5.41
C ARG A 115 11.10 22.79 -5.69
N ARG A 116 9.89 22.41 -5.30
CA ARG A 116 8.66 23.15 -5.59
C ARG A 116 8.73 24.62 -5.20
#